data_AF-A0A366HMG8-F1
#
_entry.id   AF-A0A366HMG8-F1
#
_cell.length_a   1.000
_cell.length_b   1.000
_cell.length_c   1.000
_cell.angle_alpha   90.00
_cell.angle_beta   90.00
_cell.angle_gamma   90.00
#
_symmetry.space_group_name_H-M   'P 1'
#
loop_
_entity.id
_entity.type
_entity.pdbx_description
1 polymer ?
#
loop_
_entity_poly.entity_id
_entity_poly.type
_entity_poly.pdbx_seq_one_letter_code
_entity_poly.pdbx_strand_id
1 'polypeptide(L)'
;MDQLVAVWILIVLALITANLPFVLERPLLALPWAQHGEDRRPGWLRLLESLVFFVLLAGLLYAIVGWVGGSLVMASDAASVGLFLFKIAVLAVAVVLLLSYPGWRDTNKSVHKSFFVRLLEVLALYALLGALGFAFEINIGNFFAKDWEFYAITLSLYLVLGYPGFVYRYLMRHGRNRG
;
A
#
# COMPACT_ATOMS: atom_id res chain seq x y z
N MET A 1 -1.68 -23.28 -0.36
CA MET A 1 -0.80 -22.58 -1.32
C MET A 1 0.64 -22.93 -0.96
N ASP A 2 1.50 -23.18 -1.93
CA ASP A 2 2.92 -23.43 -1.62
C ASP A 2 3.55 -22.16 -1.02
N GLN A 3 4.35 -22.34 0.03
CA GLN A 3 5.00 -21.26 0.77
C GLN A 3 5.88 -20.42 -0.18
N LEU A 4 6.56 -21.09 -1.12
CA LEU A 4 7.41 -20.43 -2.10
C LEU A 4 6.61 -19.46 -2.99
N VAL A 5 5.43 -19.87 -3.44
CA VAL A 5 4.54 -19.02 -4.27
C VAL A 5 4.06 -17.81 -3.47
N ALA A 6 3.66 -17.99 -2.21
CA ALA A 6 3.25 -16.90 -1.33
C ALA A 6 4.36 -15.86 -1.15
N VAL A 7 5.60 -16.33 -0.90
CA VAL A 7 6.77 -15.47 -0.72
C VAL A 7 7.09 -14.68 -1.99
N TRP A 8 7.11 -15.32 -3.17
CA TRP A 8 7.35 -14.62 -4.43
C TRP A 8 6.29 -13.58 -4.76
N ILE A 9 5.01 -13.89 -4.50
CA ILE A 9 3.92 -12.92 -4.67
C ILE A 9 4.18 -11.69 -3.80
N LEU A 10 4.51 -11.87 -2.51
CA LEU A 10 4.80 -10.76 -1.61
C LEU A 10 6.02 -9.95 -2.05
N ILE A 11 7.10 -10.59 -2.51
CA ILE A 11 8.31 -9.91 -2.98
C ILE A 11 8.01 -9.05 -4.22
N VAL A 12 7.32 -9.62 -5.21
CA VAL A 12 6.96 -8.88 -6.44
C VAL A 12 6.01 -7.73 -6.11
N LEU A 13 5.01 -7.97 -5.25
CA LEU A 13 4.09 -6.93 -4.81
C LEU A 13 4.85 -5.82 -4.07
N ALA A 14 5.76 -6.19 -3.17
CA ALA A 14 6.58 -5.25 -2.41
C ALA A 14 7.42 -4.35 -3.31
N LEU A 15 8.05 -4.93 -4.34
CA LEU A 15 8.82 -4.16 -5.32
C LEU A 15 7.93 -3.16 -6.06
N ILE A 16 6.73 -3.55 -6.46
CA ILE A 16 5.79 -2.67 -7.15
C ILE A 16 5.29 -1.56 -6.21
N THR A 17 4.77 -1.92 -5.03
CA THR A 17 4.17 -0.96 -4.10
C THR A 17 5.19 -0.01 -3.50
N ALA A 18 6.43 -0.45 -3.26
CA ALA A 18 7.48 0.43 -2.75
C ALA A 18 7.86 1.54 -3.74
N ASN A 19 7.74 1.28 -5.04
CA ASN A 19 8.08 2.23 -6.10
C ASN A 19 6.89 3.11 -6.55
N LEU A 20 5.67 2.62 -6.35
CA LEU A 20 4.42 3.29 -6.72
C LEU A 20 4.30 4.77 -6.27
N PRO A 21 4.63 5.16 -5.01
CA PRO A 21 4.51 6.56 -4.58
C PRO A 21 5.54 7.50 -5.24
N PHE A 22 6.64 6.96 -5.75
CA PHE A 22 7.66 7.74 -6.45
C PHE A 22 7.31 7.93 -7.93
N VAL A 23 6.73 6.91 -8.57
CA VAL A 23 6.31 6.97 -9.98
C VAL A 23 5.09 7.87 -10.14
N LEU A 24 4.11 7.78 -9.22
CA LEU A 24 2.90 8.57 -9.32
C LEU A 24 3.07 10.00 -8.77
N GLU A 25 2.62 10.98 -9.55
CA GLU A 25 2.54 12.38 -9.14
C GLU A 25 1.32 12.65 -8.26
N ARG A 26 0.29 11.80 -8.35
CA ARG A 26 -0.99 11.94 -7.63
C ARG A 26 -0.89 11.45 -6.18
N PRO A 27 -1.41 12.19 -5.19
CA PRO A 27 -1.43 11.75 -3.80
C PRO A 27 -2.23 10.45 -3.65
N LEU A 28 -1.69 9.49 -2.90
CA LEU A 28 -2.33 8.21 -2.60
C LEU A 28 -3.04 8.23 -1.25
N LEU A 29 -2.67 9.16 -0.38
CA LEU A 29 -3.25 9.34 0.94
C LEU A 29 -3.98 10.68 1.03
N ALA A 30 -5.18 10.67 1.60
CA ALA A 30 -5.89 11.89 2.01
C ALA A 30 -5.35 12.36 3.36
N LEU A 31 -4.42 13.31 3.35
CA LEU A 31 -3.79 13.84 4.57
C LEU A 31 -4.61 15.03 5.15
N PRO A 32 -4.63 15.21 6.48
CA PRO A 32 -5.41 16.27 7.11
C PRO A 32 -4.86 17.68 6.86
N TRP A 33 -3.57 17.80 6.53
CA TRP A 33 -2.89 19.08 6.25
C TRP A 33 -2.84 19.40 4.75
N ALA A 34 -2.93 20.70 4.44
CA ALA A 34 -2.88 21.22 3.08
C ALA A 34 -1.51 21.01 2.41
N GLN A 35 -1.52 20.40 1.23
CA GLN A 35 -0.33 20.32 0.38
C GLN A 35 -0.21 21.56 -0.51
N HIS A 36 1.02 21.92 -0.91
CA HIS A 36 1.25 23.02 -1.83
C HIS A 36 0.62 22.73 -3.20
N GLY A 37 -0.38 23.54 -3.57
CA GLY A 37 -1.14 23.41 -4.82
C GLY A 37 -2.58 22.87 -4.66
N GLU A 38 -2.97 22.47 -3.45
CA GLU A 38 -4.31 21.98 -3.13
C GLU A 38 -5.28 23.15 -2.84
N ASP A 39 -6.58 22.97 -3.13
CA ASP A 39 -7.57 24.01 -2.85
C ASP A 39 -7.76 24.26 -1.35
N ARG A 40 -7.89 25.53 -0.96
CA ARG A 40 -8.20 25.95 0.41
C ARG A 40 -9.66 25.58 0.76
N ARG A 41 -9.90 24.30 1.04
CA ARG A 41 -11.14 23.83 1.67
C ARG A 41 -11.14 24.15 3.17
N PRO A 42 -12.33 24.27 3.80
CA PRO A 42 -12.41 24.42 5.25
C PRO A 42 -11.70 23.25 5.95
N GLY A 43 -10.84 23.57 6.91
CA GLY A 43 -9.98 22.58 7.57
C GLY A 43 -10.74 21.41 8.20
N TRP A 44 -11.97 21.64 8.67
CA TRP A 44 -12.81 20.61 9.27
C TRP A 44 -13.31 19.56 8.26
N LEU A 45 -13.65 19.99 7.04
CA LEU A 45 -14.09 19.09 5.98
C LEU A 45 -12.94 18.15 5.57
N ARG A 46 -11.72 18.71 5.46
CA ARG A 46 -10.50 17.94 5.17
C ARG A 46 -10.20 16.93 6.28
N LEU A 47 -10.35 17.34 7.53
CA LEU A 47 -10.11 16.46 8.67
C LEU A 47 -11.11 15.30 8.68
N LEU A 48 -12.40 15.58 8.51
CA LEU A 48 -13.44 14.55 8.39
C LEU A 48 -13.15 13.60 7.24
N GLU A 49 -12.79 14.15 6.08
CA GLU A 49 -12.47 13.38 4.89
C GLU A 49 -11.23 12.49 5.06
N SER A 50 -10.17 13.00 5.69
CA SER A 50 -8.98 12.23 6.05
C SER A 50 -9.30 11.14 7.07
N LEU A 51 -10.13 11.44 8.08
CA LEU A 51 -10.55 10.49 9.10
C LEU A 51 -11.33 9.34 8.46
N VAL A 52 -12.31 9.65 7.60
CA VAL A 52 -13.05 8.64 6.85
C VAL A 52 -12.11 7.79 5.99
N PHE A 53 -11.16 8.42 5.30
CA PHE A 53 -10.18 7.71 4.49
C PHE A 53 -9.31 6.75 5.32
N PHE A 54 -8.78 7.19 6.46
CA PHE A 54 -7.98 6.35 7.35
C PHE A 54 -8.81 5.24 8.00
N VAL A 55 -10.07 5.50 8.34
CA VAL A 55 -11.01 4.48 8.84
C VAL A 55 -11.27 3.43 7.76
N LEU A 56 -11.51 3.83 6.51
CA LEU A 56 -11.67 2.90 5.40
C LEU A 56 -10.39 2.12 5.11
N LEU A 57 -9.21 2.76 5.18
CA LEU A 57 -7.93 2.10 5.02
C LEU A 57 -7.69 1.05 6.11
N ALA A 58 -7.94 1.40 7.37
CA ALA A 58 -7.86 0.47 8.49
C ALA A 58 -8.89 -0.67 8.38
N GLY A 59 -10.12 -0.36 7.96
CA GLY A 59 -11.15 -1.35 7.65
C GLY A 59 -10.71 -2.30 6.54
N LEU A 60 -10.03 -1.79 5.51
CA LEU A 60 -9.45 -2.61 4.44
C LEU A 60 -8.33 -3.51 4.95
N LEU A 61 -7.42 -3.00 5.79
CA LEU A 61 -6.38 -3.82 6.42
C LEU A 61 -6.99 -4.96 7.24
N TYR A 62 -8.00 -4.64 8.05
CA TYR A 62 -8.74 -5.64 8.82
C TYR A 62 -9.45 -6.65 7.92
N ALA A 63 -10.11 -6.18 6.86
CA ALA A 63 -10.76 -7.04 5.88
C ALA A 63 -9.76 -7.97 5.18
N ILE A 64 -8.58 -7.48 4.77
CA ILE A 64 -7.53 -8.31 4.18
C ILE A 64 -7.16 -9.46 5.14
N VAL A 65 -6.84 -9.15 6.40
CA VAL A 65 -6.45 -10.18 7.37
C VAL A 65 -7.60 -11.15 7.66
N GLY A 66 -8.82 -10.65 7.86
CA GLY A 66 -9.96 -11.49 8.22
C GLY A 66 -10.54 -12.32 7.07
N TRP A 67 -10.77 -11.71 5.90
CA TRP A 67 -11.43 -12.36 4.76
C TRP A 67 -10.51 -13.28 3.97
N VAL A 68 -9.23 -12.88 3.82
CA VAL A 68 -8.22 -13.70 3.15
C VAL A 68 -7.62 -14.69 4.16
N GLY A 69 -7.33 -14.29 5.39
CA GLY A 69 -6.81 -15.19 6.42
C GLY A 69 -7.77 -16.31 6.81
N GLY A 70 -9.08 -16.03 6.88
CA GLY A 70 -10.08 -17.02 7.29
C GLY A 70 -10.47 -18.06 6.24
N SER A 71 -9.97 -17.99 5.00
CA SER A 71 -10.26 -19.03 4.00
C SER A 71 -9.29 -20.19 4.11
N LEU A 72 -9.75 -21.36 4.55
CA LEU A 72 -8.93 -22.58 4.50
C LEU A 72 -8.75 -23.01 3.03
N VAL A 73 -7.61 -22.67 2.43
CA VAL A 73 -7.28 -23.10 1.06
C VAL A 73 -6.68 -24.51 1.09
N MET A 74 -7.49 -25.50 0.75
CA MET A 74 -7.01 -26.86 0.51
C MET A 74 -6.44 -26.93 -0.90
N ALA A 75 -5.12 -27.12 -1.02
CA ALA A 75 -4.41 -27.11 -2.30
C ALA A 75 -4.90 -28.17 -3.31
N SER A 76 -5.66 -29.17 -2.85
CA SER A 76 -6.24 -30.24 -3.66
C SER A 76 -7.53 -29.85 -4.39
N ASP A 77 -8.15 -28.71 -4.07
CA ASP A 77 -9.43 -28.29 -4.65
C ASP A 77 -9.28 -26.98 -5.44
N ALA A 78 -9.40 -27.07 -6.76
CA ALA A 78 -9.27 -25.94 -7.68
C ALA A 78 -10.32 -24.83 -7.43
N ALA A 79 -11.50 -25.20 -6.91
CA ALA A 79 -12.53 -24.22 -6.57
C ALA A 79 -12.10 -23.32 -5.39
N SER A 80 -11.44 -23.91 -4.38
CA SER A 80 -10.96 -23.18 -3.19
C SER A 80 -9.84 -22.18 -3.54
N VAL A 81 -8.94 -22.56 -4.45
CA VAL A 81 -7.88 -21.69 -4.97
C VAL A 81 -8.48 -20.55 -5.81
N GLY A 82 -9.48 -20.86 -6.65
CA GLY A 82 -10.19 -19.85 -7.45
C GLY A 82 -10.86 -18.79 -6.57
N LEU A 83 -11.58 -19.19 -5.52
CA LEU A 83 -12.21 -18.27 -4.58
C LEU A 83 -11.18 -17.44 -3.79
N PHE A 84 -10.04 -18.02 -3.42
CA PHE A 84 -8.96 -17.31 -2.76
C PHE A 84 -8.36 -16.21 -3.66
N LEU A 85 -8.03 -16.54 -4.91
CA LEU A 85 -7.53 -15.56 -5.87
C LEU A 85 -8.58 -14.49 -6.19
N PHE A 86 -9.85 -14.86 -6.29
CA PHE A 86 -10.95 -13.92 -6.47
C PHE A 86 -11.04 -12.92 -5.31
N LYS A 87 -10.97 -13.39 -4.05
CA LYS A 87 -10.94 -12.50 -2.87
C LYS A 87 -9.77 -11.53 -2.89
N ILE A 88 -8.57 -12.01 -3.23
CA ILE A 88 -7.38 -11.16 -3.37
C ILE A 88 -7.61 -10.11 -4.46
N ALA A 89 -8.15 -10.50 -5.62
CA ALA A 89 -8.44 -9.58 -6.72
C ALA A 89 -9.46 -8.51 -6.31
N VAL A 90 -10.55 -8.90 -5.63
CA VAL A 90 -11.58 -7.98 -5.12
C VAL A 90 -10.96 -6.97 -4.14
N LEU A 91 -10.15 -7.44 -3.19
CA LEU A 91 -9.49 -6.57 -2.22
C LEU A 91 -8.43 -5.68 -2.88
N ALA A 92 -7.68 -6.20 -3.85
CA ALA A 92 -6.72 -5.41 -4.62
C ALA A 92 -7.43 -4.29 -5.38
N VAL A 93 -8.58 -4.57 -6.01
CA VAL A 93 -9.42 -3.55 -6.65
C VAL A 93 -9.92 -2.54 -5.61
N ALA A 94 -10.41 -2.98 -4.46
CA ALA A 94 -10.84 -2.09 -3.39
C ALA A 94 -9.73 -1.17 -2.88
N VAL A 95 -8.51 -1.71 -2.71
CA VAL A 95 -7.31 -0.93 -2.34
C VAL A 95 -6.96 0.07 -3.43
N VAL A 96 -6.94 -0.34 -4.70
CA VAL A 96 -6.66 0.56 -5.83
C VAL A 96 -7.70 1.67 -5.91
N LEU A 97 -8.98 1.36 -5.75
CA LEU A 97 -10.06 2.35 -5.74
C LEU A 97 -9.90 3.33 -4.56
N LEU A 98 -9.64 2.83 -3.35
CA LEU A 98 -9.43 3.68 -2.19
C LEU A 98 -8.21 4.58 -2.38
N LEU A 99 -7.06 4.04 -2.81
CA LEU A 99 -5.83 4.81 -3.01
C LEU A 99 -5.89 5.75 -4.21
N SER A 100 -6.73 5.45 -5.21
CA SER A 100 -6.93 6.33 -6.37
C SER A 100 -7.86 7.50 -6.07
N TYR A 101 -8.70 7.37 -5.03
CA TYR A 101 -9.69 8.38 -4.69
C TYR A 101 -9.08 9.75 -4.36
N PRO A 102 -8.02 9.89 -3.53
CA PRO A 102 -7.33 11.17 -3.34
C PRO A 102 -6.76 11.73 -4.65
N GLY A 103 -6.21 10.86 -5.51
CA GLY A 103 -5.67 11.25 -6.81
C GLY A 103 -6.72 11.65 -7.86
N TRP A 104 -7.99 11.28 -7.68
CA TRP A 104 -9.10 11.74 -8.51
C TRP A 104 -9.63 13.11 -8.07
N ARG A 105 -9.53 13.44 -6.77
CA ARG A 105 -9.94 14.75 -6.23
C ARG A 105 -9.15 15.90 -6.84
N ASP A 106 -7.85 15.71 -7.06
CA ASP A 106 -6.92 16.75 -7.55
C ASP A 106 -6.54 16.59 -9.02
N THR A 107 -7.41 15.94 -9.82
CA THR A 107 -7.13 15.52 -11.22
C THR A 107 -6.55 16.63 -12.12
N ASN A 108 -6.83 17.90 -11.83
CA ASN A 108 -6.43 19.04 -12.67
C ASN A 108 -5.25 19.87 -12.13
N LYS A 109 -4.55 19.44 -11.07
CA LYS A 109 -3.49 20.24 -10.43
C LYS A 109 -2.22 19.44 -10.12
N SER A 110 -1.05 20.07 -10.33
CA SER A 110 0.27 19.52 -10.03
C SER A 110 0.60 19.68 -8.54
N VAL A 111 0.03 18.82 -7.70
CA VAL A 111 0.31 18.79 -6.26
C VAL A 111 1.78 18.41 -6.04
N HIS A 112 2.55 19.33 -5.47
CA HIS A 112 3.96 19.09 -5.15
C HIS A 112 4.07 18.33 -3.83
N LYS A 113 4.19 17.00 -3.91
CA LYS A 113 4.39 16.14 -2.74
C LYS A 113 5.72 16.41 -2.06
N SER A 114 5.67 16.72 -0.76
CA SER A 114 6.89 16.77 0.07
C SER A 114 7.49 15.36 0.24
N PHE A 115 8.76 15.30 0.62
CA PHE A 115 9.42 14.04 0.97
C PHE A 115 8.68 13.27 2.07
N PHE A 116 8.24 13.97 3.12
CA PHE A 116 7.53 13.36 4.26
C PHE A 116 6.18 12.75 3.86
N VAL A 117 5.46 13.40 2.93
CA VAL A 117 4.20 12.84 2.40
C VAL A 117 4.44 11.51 1.71
N ARG A 118 5.51 11.40 0.92
CA ARG A 118 5.85 10.13 0.25
C ARG A 118 6.30 9.07 1.24
N LEU A 119 7.04 9.45 2.28
CA LEU A 119 7.42 8.52 3.33
C LEU A 119 6.17 7.94 4.01
N LEU A 120 5.16 8.78 4.31
CA LEU A 120 3.87 8.31 4.82
C LEU A 120 3.13 7.41 3.84
N GLU A 121 3.13 7.72 2.53
CA GLU A 121 2.56 6.84 1.50
C GLU A 121 3.24 5.48 1.48
N VAL A 122 4.57 5.44 1.54
CA VAL A 122 5.36 4.20 1.60
C VAL A 122 5.02 3.41 2.86
N LEU A 123 4.92 4.06 4.03
CA LEU A 123 4.55 3.40 5.28
C LEU A 123 3.13 2.83 5.24
N ALA A 124 2.17 3.53 4.64
CA ALA A 124 0.81 3.03 4.48
C ALA A 124 0.75 1.82 3.53
N LEU A 125 1.52 1.86 2.43
CA LEU A 125 1.65 0.71 1.52
C LEU A 125 2.36 -0.47 2.17
N TYR A 126 3.34 -0.22 3.02
CA TYR A 126 3.98 -1.25 3.84
C TYR A 126 2.96 -1.92 4.78
N ALA A 127 2.08 -1.14 5.42
CA ALA A 127 1.02 -1.72 6.26
C ALA A 127 0.05 -2.60 5.46
N LEU A 128 -0.32 -2.20 4.24
CA LEU A 128 -1.15 -3.02 3.32
C LEU A 128 -0.44 -4.32 2.93
N LEU A 129 0.84 -4.25 2.59
CA LEU A 129 1.66 -5.42 2.29
C LEU A 129 1.78 -6.35 3.51
N GLY A 130 2.00 -5.78 4.69
CA GLY A 130 2.06 -6.51 5.95
C GLY A 130 0.75 -7.25 6.25
N ALA A 131 -0.40 -6.60 6.07
CA ALA A 131 -1.71 -7.23 6.23
C ALA A 131 -1.91 -8.42 5.28
N LEU A 132 -1.46 -8.31 4.03
CA LEU A 132 -1.44 -9.44 3.08
C LEU A 132 -0.50 -10.56 3.55
N GLY A 133 0.69 -10.22 4.05
CA GLY A 133 1.63 -11.20 4.61
C GLY A 133 1.04 -11.98 5.79
N PHE A 134 0.41 -11.28 6.73
CA PHE A 134 -0.31 -11.91 7.85
C PHE A 134 -1.46 -12.78 7.37
N ALA A 135 -2.23 -12.33 6.38
CA ALA A 135 -3.31 -13.14 5.81
C ALA A 135 -2.76 -14.47 5.24
N PHE A 136 -1.65 -14.43 4.50
CA PHE A 136 -1.02 -15.64 3.98
C PHE A 136 -0.49 -16.55 5.08
N GLU A 137 0.05 -15.99 6.15
CA GLU A 137 0.54 -16.78 7.28
C GLU A 137 -0.59 -17.53 8.01
N ILE A 138 -1.74 -16.88 8.21
CA ILE A 138 -2.93 -17.52 8.79
C ILE A 138 -3.38 -18.70 7.91
N ASN A 139 -3.28 -18.58 6.58
CA ASN A 139 -3.62 -19.65 5.64
C ASN A 139 -2.64 -20.84 5.68
N ILE A 140 -1.36 -20.59 5.96
CA ILE A 140 -0.31 -21.62 6.01
C ILE A 140 -0.34 -22.36 7.35
N GLY A 141 -0.99 -21.80 8.38
CA GLY A 141 -1.24 -22.46 9.67
C GLY A 141 -0.05 -22.47 10.64
N ASN A 142 1.01 -21.70 10.34
CA ASN A 142 2.21 -21.68 11.16
C ASN A 142 2.38 -20.31 11.83
N PHE A 143 1.67 -20.12 12.94
CA PHE A 143 1.76 -18.87 13.71
C PHE A 143 2.99 -18.90 14.62
N PHE A 144 4.11 -18.38 14.11
CA PHE A 144 5.24 -18.06 14.97
C PHE A 144 5.09 -16.63 15.49
N ALA A 145 5.24 -16.47 16.80
CA ALA A 145 5.40 -15.15 17.41
C ALA A 145 6.63 -14.48 16.78
N LYS A 146 6.42 -13.32 16.16
CA LYS A 146 7.50 -12.51 15.59
C LYS A 146 7.77 -11.36 16.52
N ASP A 147 9.04 -11.18 16.83
CA ASP A 147 9.48 -10.03 17.61
C ASP A 147 9.48 -8.74 16.78
N TRP A 148 9.69 -7.62 17.44
CA TRP A 148 9.67 -6.30 16.80
C TRP A 148 10.79 -6.13 15.75
N GLU A 149 11.90 -6.84 15.92
CA GLU A 149 13.06 -6.87 15.03
C GLU A 149 12.64 -7.32 13.62
N PHE A 150 11.73 -8.30 13.52
CA PHE A 150 11.23 -8.76 12.24
C PHE A 150 10.57 -7.63 11.45
N TYR A 151 9.73 -6.83 12.12
CA TYR A 151 9.06 -5.70 11.48
C TYR A 151 10.05 -4.58 11.11
N ALA A 152 11.10 -4.38 11.92
CA ALA A 152 12.15 -3.41 11.59
C ALA A 152 12.96 -3.82 10.36
N ILE A 153 13.34 -5.10 10.26
CA ILE A 153 14.10 -5.64 9.14
C ILE A 153 13.26 -5.62 7.85
N THR A 154 12.02 -6.09 7.91
CA THR A 154 11.12 -6.12 6.75
C THR A 154 10.78 -4.70 6.26
N LEU A 155 10.56 -3.75 7.17
CA LEU A 155 10.42 -2.34 6.81
C LEU A 155 11.69 -1.80 6.12
N SER A 156 12.87 -2.10 6.66
CA SER A 156 14.14 -1.66 6.08
C SER A 156 14.35 -2.23 4.67
N LEU A 157 14.06 -3.52 4.46
CA LEU A 157 14.10 -4.15 3.14
C LEU A 157 13.09 -3.51 2.18
N TYR A 158 11.87 -3.24 2.65
CA TYR A 158 10.85 -2.57 1.85
C TYR A 158 11.28 -1.17 1.39
N LEU A 159 11.92 -0.39 2.29
CA LEU A 159 12.49 0.92 1.94
C LEU A 159 13.59 0.81 0.90
N VAL A 160 14.48 -0.19 1.02
CA VAL A 160 15.53 -0.46 0.02
C VAL A 160 14.93 -0.79 -1.34
N LEU A 161 13.85 -1.58 -1.39
CA LEU A 161 13.15 -1.88 -2.65
C LEU A 161 12.52 -0.65 -3.32
N GLY A 162 12.20 0.40 -2.55
CA GLY A 162 11.71 1.69 -3.06
C GLY A 162 12.81 2.65 -3.54
N TYR A 163 14.09 2.32 -3.29
CA TYR A 163 15.23 3.14 -3.70
C TYR A 163 15.30 3.45 -5.22
N PRO A 164 15.05 2.53 -6.17
CA PRO A 164 15.14 2.86 -7.59
C PRO A 164 14.14 3.96 -8.01
N GLY A 165 12.90 3.91 -7.52
CA GLY A 165 11.92 4.96 -7.74
C GLY A 165 12.33 6.30 -7.12
N PHE A 166 12.93 6.27 -5.93
CA PHE A 166 13.49 7.45 -5.28
C PHE A 166 14.59 8.10 -6.14
N VAL A 167 15.59 7.32 -6.57
CA VAL A 167 16.72 7.81 -7.40
C VAL A 167 16.22 8.42 -8.71
N TYR A 168 15.33 7.71 -9.42
CA TYR A 168 14.81 8.18 -10.69
C TYR A 168 14.16 9.57 -10.57
N ARG A 169 13.35 9.78 -9.53
CA ARG A 169 12.61 11.05 -9.37
C ARG A 169 13.45 12.18 -8.78
N TYR A 170 14.31 11.89 -7.80
CA TYR A 170 15.06 12.93 -7.11
C TYR A 170 16.41 13.24 -7.76
N LEU A 171 17.12 12.24 -8.30
CA LEU A 171 18.43 12.45 -8.89
C LEU A 171 18.36 12.67 -10.41
N MET A 172 17.57 11.88 -11.15
CA MET A 172 17.55 11.98 -12.62
C MET A 172 16.59 13.06 -13.14
N ARG A 173 15.37 13.14 -12.59
CA ARG A 173 14.33 14.07 -13.11
C ARG A 173 14.58 15.54 -12.72
N HIS A 174 15.26 15.82 -11.61
CA HIS A 174 15.66 17.19 -11.25
C HIS A 174 16.90 17.68 -12.02
N GLY A 175 17.77 16.77 -12.49
CA GLY A 175 18.96 17.15 -13.26
C GLY A 175 18.65 17.70 -14.65
N ARG A 176 17.53 17.29 -15.27
CA ARG A 176 17.19 17.66 -16.65
C ARG A 176 16.50 19.02 -16.82
N ASN A 177 16.08 19.68 -15.73
CA ASN A 177 15.51 21.04 -15.76
C ASN A 177 16.54 22.14 -15.47
N ARG A 178 17.83 21.81 -15.34
CA ARG A 178 18.94 22.75 -15.10
C ARG A 178 19.95 22.83 -16.25
N GLY A 179 19.64 22.22 -17.40
CA GLY A 179 20.46 22.26 -18.61
C GLY A 179 19.79 23.05 -19.71
#